data_AF-C9STJ2-F1
#
_entry.id   AF-C9STJ2-F1
#
_cell.length_a   1.000
_cell.length_b   1.000
_cell.length_c   1.000
_cell.angle_alpha   90.00
_cell.angle_beta   90.00
_cell.angle_gamma   90.00
#
_symmetry.space_group_name_H-M   'P 1'
#
loop_
_entity.id
_entity.type
_entity.pdbx_description
1 polymer ?
#
loop_
_entity_poly.entity_id
_entity_poly.type
_entity_poly.pdbx_seq_one_letter_code
_entity_poly.pdbx_strand_id
1 'polypeptide(L)'
;MGGFTDGDAVQVDYDPVSLQYMLDFFRNVAQSIPMESSPNASQDGDAVPLEPLGSRDDASRRAGIIVLREDLDFYVIPPRPDVGQLEMIEIKRAAAKALLSQGGIFSGLKRSDEPGTTEAHLIEMLTAGGFNHDDSWGHRAGEPNKAVVCSLALARLRSDIRGSEMGSNAVGMAQKLLLFWRKPARRCWWEGVELEDVEGVEGKLKVWIRRVWTLEMSVIGLR
;
A
#
# COMPACT_ATOMS: atom_id res chain seq x y z
N MET A 1 2.22 -25.98 -22.74
CA MET A 1 2.14 -24.53 -22.53
C MET A 1 3.51 -23.97 -22.86
N GLY A 2 3.63 -23.14 -23.90
CA GLY A 2 4.91 -22.63 -24.37
C GLY A 2 5.55 -21.72 -23.33
N GLY A 3 6.83 -21.95 -23.03
CA GLY A 3 7.63 -21.04 -22.22
C GLY A 3 7.88 -19.76 -23.00
N PHE A 4 7.82 -18.62 -22.31
CA PHE A 4 8.23 -17.33 -22.85
C PHE A 4 9.70 -17.40 -23.25
N THR A 5 10.03 -16.95 -24.46
CA THR A 5 11.43 -16.86 -24.90
C THR A 5 12.05 -15.58 -24.33
N ASP A 6 13.35 -15.62 -24.04
CA ASP A 6 14.08 -14.48 -23.49
C ASP A 6 14.07 -13.34 -24.52
N GLY A 7 13.30 -12.29 -24.25
CA GLY A 7 13.05 -11.17 -25.18
C GLY A 7 11.60 -10.96 -25.62
N ASP A 8 10.67 -11.86 -25.27
CA ASP A 8 9.25 -11.65 -25.55
C ASP A 8 8.66 -10.54 -24.67
N ALA A 9 8.15 -9.48 -25.28
CA ALA A 9 7.43 -8.43 -24.57
C ALA A 9 6.09 -8.97 -24.06
N VAL A 10 5.91 -9.00 -22.74
CA VAL A 10 4.64 -9.36 -22.11
C VAL A 10 3.73 -8.13 -22.11
N GLN A 11 2.58 -8.23 -22.80
CA GLN A 11 1.55 -7.20 -22.71
C GLN A 11 0.81 -7.32 -21.37
N VAL A 12 0.77 -6.22 -20.63
CA VAL A 12 0.09 -6.12 -19.34
C VAL A 12 -0.94 -5.00 -19.45
N ASP A 13 -2.21 -5.35 -19.27
CA ASP A 13 -3.31 -4.37 -19.19
C ASP A 13 -3.37 -3.80 -17.76
N TYR A 14 -2.51 -2.82 -17.51
CA TYR A 14 -2.36 -2.18 -16.20
C TYR A 14 -1.87 -0.74 -16.36
N ASP A 15 -2.18 0.12 -15.38
CA ASP A 15 -1.73 1.52 -15.42
C ASP A 15 -0.18 1.59 -15.43
N PRO A 16 0.43 2.25 -16.43
CA PRO A 16 1.87 2.23 -16.60
C PRO A 16 2.61 2.96 -15.47
N VAL A 17 2.02 4.00 -14.89
CA VAL A 17 2.63 4.77 -13.79
C VAL A 17 2.61 3.96 -12.50
N SER A 18 1.50 3.29 -12.22
CA SER A 18 1.34 2.37 -11.09
C SER A 18 2.30 1.17 -11.21
N LEU A 19 2.42 0.59 -12.41
CA LEU A 19 3.37 -0.50 -12.66
C LEU A 19 4.81 -0.05 -12.45
N GLN A 20 5.18 1.12 -12.99
CA GLN A 20 6.52 1.67 -12.83
C GLN A 20 6.85 1.92 -11.35
N TYR A 21 5.93 2.53 -10.59
CA TYR A 21 6.06 2.72 -9.15
C TYR A 21 6.30 1.38 -8.42
N MET A 22 5.52 0.35 -8.76
CA MET A 22 5.70 -0.98 -8.18
C MET A 22 7.06 -1.59 -8.52
N LEU A 23 7.45 -1.58 -9.79
CA LEU A 23 8.72 -2.17 -10.23
C LEU A 23 9.93 -1.47 -9.61
N ASP A 24 9.92 -0.15 -9.56
CA ASP A 24 11.02 0.62 -8.98
C ASP A 24 11.15 0.36 -7.48
N PHE A 25 10.03 0.30 -6.77
CA PHE A 25 10.03 -0.07 -5.35
C PHE A 25 10.63 -1.48 -5.15
N PHE A 26 10.16 -2.47 -5.90
CA PHE A 26 10.65 -3.85 -5.78
C PHE A 26 12.13 -3.99 -6.13
N ARG A 27 12.62 -3.29 -7.17
CA ARG A 27 14.05 -3.25 -7.53
C ARG A 27 14.89 -2.64 -6.43
N ASN A 28 14.46 -1.51 -5.87
CA ASN A 28 15.16 -0.83 -4.77
C ASN A 28 15.28 -1.73 -3.54
N VAL A 29 14.19 -2.43 -3.17
CA VAL A 29 14.24 -3.38 -2.06
C VAL A 29 15.16 -4.56 -2.38
N ALA A 30 15.08 -5.13 -3.60
CA ALA A 30 15.92 -6.26 -4.00
C ALA A 30 17.43 -5.94 -3.97
N GLN A 31 17.82 -4.74 -4.42
CA GLN A 31 19.22 -4.29 -4.41
C GLN A 31 19.78 -4.10 -3.00
N SER A 32 18.91 -3.85 -2.01
CA SER A 32 19.32 -3.69 -0.61
C SER A 32 19.50 -5.02 0.14
N ILE A 33 19.17 -6.16 -0.48
CA ILE A 33 19.38 -7.48 0.11
C ILE A 33 20.85 -7.86 -0.11
N PRO A 34 21.63 -8.15 0.96
CA PRO A 34 23.02 -8.56 0.81
C PRO A 34 23.15 -9.77 -0.13
N MET A 35 23.89 -9.61 -1.22
CA MET A 35 24.28 -10.74 -2.07
C MET A 35 25.47 -11.45 -1.43
N GLU A 36 25.46 -12.79 -1.43
CA GLU A 36 26.62 -13.57 -0.97
C GLU A 36 27.87 -13.12 -1.74
N SER A 37 28.85 -12.55 -1.05
CA SER A 37 30.21 -12.52 -1.56
C SER A 37 30.64 -13.97 -1.81
N SER A 38 30.88 -14.33 -3.06
CA SER A 38 31.35 -15.67 -3.43
C SER A 38 32.54 -16.07 -2.56
N PRO A 39 32.55 -17.26 -1.94
CA PRO A 39 33.70 -17.72 -1.18
C PRO A 39 34.74 -18.22 -2.17
N ASN A 40 35.63 -17.34 -2.63
CA ASN A 40 36.86 -17.78 -3.30
C ASN A 40 38.11 -17.26 -2.58
N ALA A 41 38.81 -18.24 -2.02
CA ALA A 41 40.24 -18.33 -1.75
C ALA A 41 40.83 -17.59 -0.53
N SER A 42 40.82 -18.27 0.61
CA SER A 42 42.08 -18.60 1.30
C SER A 42 41.89 -19.83 2.20
N GLN A 43 42.59 -20.91 1.85
CA GLN A 43 42.89 -22.03 2.75
C GLN A 43 43.67 -21.49 3.94
N ASP A 44 43.20 -21.72 5.17
CA ASP A 44 43.94 -22.51 6.14
C ASP A 44 43.06 -22.82 7.36
N GLY A 45 43.20 -24.04 7.87
CA GLY A 45 42.29 -24.63 8.84
C GLY A 45 42.46 -24.09 10.26
N ASP A 46 41.33 -23.96 10.95
CA ASP A 46 41.23 -24.38 12.35
C ASP A 46 39.77 -24.66 12.71
N ALA A 47 39.55 -25.68 13.56
CA ALA A 47 38.24 -26.15 13.94
C ALA A 47 37.56 -25.19 14.95
N VAL A 48 36.32 -24.78 14.68
CA VAL A 48 35.49 -24.02 15.64
C VAL A 48 34.11 -24.68 15.79
N PRO A 49 33.54 -24.76 17.03
CA PRO A 49 32.34 -25.55 17.31
C PRO A 49 31.07 -24.98 16.68
N LEU A 50 30.18 -25.86 16.20
CA LEU A 50 28.86 -25.51 15.66
C LEU A 50 27.95 -24.90 16.75
N GLU A 51 27.76 -23.59 16.70
CA GLU A 51 26.57 -22.91 17.24
C GLU A 51 25.46 -22.89 16.16
N PRO A 52 24.16 -22.98 16.51
CA PRO A 52 23.07 -22.98 15.54
C PRO A 52 22.81 -21.57 14.99
N LEU A 53 23.68 -21.09 14.10
CA LEU A 53 23.63 -19.76 13.47
C LEU A 53 22.53 -19.59 12.41
N GLY A 54 21.73 -20.62 12.13
CA GLY A 54 20.86 -20.69 10.95
C GLY A 54 19.57 -19.84 10.97
N SER A 55 19.33 -18.98 11.97
CA SER A 55 18.06 -18.25 12.08
C SER A 55 18.17 -16.73 11.90
N ARG A 56 19.35 -16.12 12.12
CA ARG A 56 19.54 -14.67 11.99
C ARG A 56 19.92 -14.25 10.57
N ASP A 57 20.74 -15.05 9.89
CA ASP A 57 21.17 -14.75 8.52
C ASP A 57 20.02 -14.90 7.52
N ASP A 58 19.11 -15.86 7.73
CA ASP A 58 17.97 -16.10 6.84
C ASP A 58 16.94 -14.95 6.84
N ALA A 59 16.75 -14.26 7.97
CA ALA A 59 15.85 -13.11 8.04
C ALA A 59 16.43 -11.87 7.33
N SER A 60 17.77 -11.74 7.29
CA SER A 60 18.46 -10.64 6.58
C SER A 60 18.44 -10.81 5.05
N ARG A 61 18.27 -12.06 4.58
CA ARG A 61 18.23 -12.44 3.16
C ARG A 61 16.84 -12.29 2.52
N ARG A 62 15.82 -12.00 3.33
CA ARG A 62 14.42 -11.87 2.88
C ARG A 62 13.92 -10.47 3.18
N ALA A 63 13.21 -9.90 2.22
CA ALA A 63 12.53 -8.63 2.43
C ALA A 63 11.02 -8.81 2.28
N GLY A 64 10.28 -8.44 3.33
CA GLY A 64 8.84 -8.29 3.27
C GLY A 64 8.48 -6.93 2.69
N ILE A 65 7.51 -6.90 1.80
CA ILE A 65 6.92 -5.68 1.24
C ILE A 65 5.43 -5.72 1.56
N ILE A 66 4.96 -4.68 2.23
CA ILE A 66 3.54 -4.42 2.47
C ILE A 66 3.00 -3.74 1.21
N VAL A 67 1.92 -4.28 0.67
CA VAL A 67 1.22 -3.76 -0.51
C VAL A 67 -0.18 -3.34 -0.07
N LEU A 68 -0.42 -2.05 -0.03
CA LEU A 68 -1.73 -1.48 0.32
C LEU A 68 -2.37 -0.91 -0.94
N ARG A 69 -3.58 -1.39 -1.26
CA ARG A 69 -4.39 -0.89 -2.36
C ARG A 69 -5.71 -0.32 -1.85
N GLU A 70 -6.16 0.73 -2.52
CA GLU A 70 -7.48 1.31 -2.33
C GLU A 70 -8.23 1.37 -3.66
N ASP A 71 -9.46 0.86 -3.65
CA ASP A 71 -10.47 1.15 -4.66
C ASP A 71 -11.56 2.03 -4.02
N LEU A 72 -11.72 3.25 -4.53
CA LEU A 72 -12.65 4.25 -4.04
C LEU A 72 -13.71 4.50 -5.12
N ASP A 73 -14.88 3.88 -4.99
CA ASP A 73 -16.06 4.20 -5.80
C ASP A 73 -16.79 5.40 -5.19
N PHE A 74 -17.10 6.42 -5.98
CA PHE A 74 -17.80 7.61 -5.48
C PHE A 74 -19.10 7.91 -6.23
N TYR A 75 -20.10 8.34 -5.47
CA TYR A 75 -21.46 8.64 -5.93
C TYR A 75 -21.79 10.08 -5.53
N VAL A 76 -21.71 10.96 -6.52
CA VAL A 76 -22.01 12.38 -6.32
C VAL A 76 -23.52 12.59 -6.29
N ILE A 77 -24.01 13.23 -5.23
CA ILE A 77 -25.40 13.64 -5.12
C ILE A 77 -25.56 14.98 -5.86
N PRO A 78 -26.56 15.12 -6.75
CA PRO A 78 -26.80 16.39 -7.44
C PRO A 78 -26.97 17.54 -6.43
N PRO A 79 -26.23 18.65 -6.58
CA PRO A 79 -26.35 19.78 -5.66
C PRO A 79 -27.71 20.47 -5.76
N ARG A 80 -28.40 20.32 -6.90
CA ARG A 80 -29.73 20.90 -7.18
C ARG A 80 -30.60 19.87 -7.94
N PRO A 81 -31.94 19.96 -7.86
CA PRO A 81 -32.84 18.99 -8.51
C PRO A 81 -32.83 19.03 -10.04
N ASP A 82 -32.46 20.16 -10.64
CA ASP A 82 -32.55 20.46 -12.07
C ASP A 82 -31.21 20.26 -12.84
N VAL A 83 -30.22 19.62 -12.20
CA VAL A 83 -28.90 19.37 -12.81
C VAL A 83 -29.04 18.43 -14.01
N GLY A 84 -28.64 18.91 -15.19
CA GLY A 84 -28.65 18.15 -16.42
C GLY A 84 -27.57 17.06 -16.48
N GLN A 85 -27.68 16.11 -17.41
CA GLN A 85 -26.69 15.02 -17.53
C GLN A 85 -25.26 15.52 -17.83
N LEU A 86 -25.11 16.51 -18.72
CA LEU A 86 -23.79 17.05 -19.07
C LEU A 86 -23.15 17.78 -17.88
N GLU A 87 -23.93 18.62 -17.18
CA GLU A 87 -23.51 19.30 -15.95
C GLU A 87 -23.12 18.28 -14.87
N MET A 88 -23.90 17.20 -14.71
CA MET A 88 -23.57 16.15 -13.74
C MET A 88 -22.24 15.44 -14.05
N ILE A 89 -21.88 15.29 -15.34
CA ILE A 89 -20.57 14.74 -15.73
C ILE A 89 -19.45 15.68 -15.31
N GLU A 90 -19.62 16.99 -15.51
CA GLU A 90 -18.64 18.01 -15.10
C GLU A 90 -18.47 18.04 -13.57
N ILE A 91 -19.58 18.01 -12.83
CA ILE A 91 -19.58 17.93 -11.36
C ILE A 91 -18.86 16.66 -10.89
N LYS A 92 -19.11 15.49 -11.51
CA LYS A 92 -18.40 14.25 -11.18
C LYS A 92 -16.90 14.34 -11.42
N ARG A 93 -16.48 15.01 -12.51
CA ARG A 93 -15.05 15.26 -12.80
C ARG A 93 -14.44 16.20 -11.76
N ALA A 94 -15.14 17.25 -11.38
CA ALA A 94 -14.68 18.17 -10.33
C ALA A 94 -14.55 17.47 -8.96
N ALA A 95 -15.54 16.65 -8.59
CA ALA A 95 -15.48 15.81 -7.39
C ALA A 95 -14.29 14.84 -7.42
N ALA A 96 -14.03 14.21 -8.57
CA ALA A 96 -12.87 13.34 -8.75
C ALA A 96 -11.55 14.08 -8.48
N LYS A 97 -11.39 15.31 -9.01
CA LYS A 97 -10.20 16.14 -8.74
C LYS A 97 -10.02 16.41 -7.24
N ALA A 98 -11.09 16.75 -6.53
CA ALA A 98 -11.06 16.99 -5.09
C ALA A 98 -10.77 15.71 -4.27
N LEU A 99 -11.25 14.54 -4.71
CA LEU A 99 -10.93 13.26 -4.06
C LEU A 99 -9.50 12.79 -4.36
N LEU A 100 -8.95 13.17 -5.52
CA LEU A 100 -7.56 12.88 -5.89
C LEU A 100 -6.56 13.70 -5.06
N SER A 101 -6.90 14.93 -4.67
CA SER A 101 -6.03 15.75 -3.81
C SER A 101 -5.92 15.24 -2.38
N GLN A 102 -6.81 14.34 -1.95
CA GLN A 102 -6.72 13.62 -0.68
C GLN A 102 -5.66 12.51 -0.78
N GLY A 103 -4.38 12.90 -0.74
CA GLY A 103 -3.24 12.03 -0.99
C GLY A 103 -2.80 11.15 0.17
N GLY A 104 -3.21 11.45 1.41
CA GLY A 104 -2.74 10.71 2.60
C GLY A 104 -3.31 9.30 2.67
N ILE A 105 -2.49 8.30 2.99
CA ILE A 105 -2.92 6.89 3.09
C ILE A 105 -4.03 6.72 4.13
N PHE A 106 -3.92 7.40 5.27
CA PHE A 106 -4.89 7.29 6.37
C PHE A 106 -6.00 8.35 6.33
N SER A 107 -6.09 9.15 5.27
CA SER A 107 -7.09 10.24 5.15
C SER A 107 -8.54 9.74 5.11
N GLY A 108 -8.77 8.54 4.55
CA GLY A 108 -10.09 7.90 4.47
C GLY A 108 -10.46 7.04 5.68
N LEU A 109 -9.63 7.00 6.72
CA LEU A 109 -9.97 6.37 7.99
C LEU A 109 -10.40 7.45 8.97
N LYS A 110 -11.48 7.20 9.71
CA LYS A 110 -11.86 8.07 10.82
C LYS A 110 -10.72 8.09 11.83
N ARG A 111 -10.06 9.24 11.95
CA ARG A 111 -9.20 9.54 13.10
C ARG A 111 -10.14 9.74 14.28
N SER A 112 -10.43 8.66 14.98
CA SER A 112 -11.03 8.74 16.30
C SER A 112 -9.91 8.99 17.30
N ASP A 113 -10.03 10.03 18.11
CA ASP A 113 -9.17 10.23 19.29
C ASP A 113 -9.50 9.22 20.39
N GLU A 114 -10.56 8.40 20.22
CA GLU A 114 -10.88 7.31 21.13
C GLU A 114 -9.90 6.14 20.92
N PRO A 115 -9.08 5.82 21.93
CA PRO A 115 -8.19 4.66 21.86
C PRO A 115 -9.01 3.36 21.79
N GLY A 116 -8.48 2.39 21.04
CA GLY A 116 -9.06 1.04 20.96
C GLY A 116 -10.01 0.80 19.79
N THR A 117 -10.24 1.78 18.91
CA THR A 117 -11.01 1.54 17.67
C THR A 117 -10.27 0.60 16.72
N THR A 118 -11.02 -0.11 15.87
CA THR A 118 -10.43 -1.00 14.85
C THR A 118 -9.58 -0.21 13.85
N GLU A 119 -9.97 1.02 13.53
CA GLU A 119 -9.24 1.97 12.70
C GLU A 119 -7.90 2.36 13.32
N ALA A 120 -7.88 2.72 14.62
CA ALA A 120 -6.64 3.05 15.33
C ALA A 120 -5.66 1.87 15.31
N HIS A 121 -6.14 0.66 15.64
CA HIS A 121 -5.31 -0.55 15.58
C HIS A 121 -4.79 -0.86 14.17
N LEU A 122 -5.57 -0.59 13.12
CA LEU A 122 -5.12 -0.77 11.73
C LEU A 122 -4.01 0.22 11.38
N ILE A 123 -4.15 1.49 11.78
CA ILE A 123 -3.12 2.51 11.58
C ILE A 123 -1.85 2.08 12.33
N GLU A 124 -1.95 1.74 13.61
CA GLU A 124 -0.81 1.26 14.42
C GLU A 124 -0.12 0.03 13.81
N MET A 125 -0.89 -0.93 13.29
CA MET A 125 -0.32 -2.11 12.65
C MET A 125 0.46 -1.74 11.37
N LEU A 126 -0.11 -0.87 10.54
CA LEU A 126 0.52 -0.44 9.29
C LEU A 126 1.75 0.45 9.54
N THR A 127 1.72 1.30 10.57
CA THR A 127 2.87 2.13 10.95
C THR A 127 3.98 1.33 11.62
N ALA A 128 3.64 0.37 12.48
CA ALA A 128 4.60 -0.60 13.02
C ALA A 128 5.23 -1.46 11.90
N GLY A 129 4.46 -1.75 10.85
CA GLY A 129 4.90 -2.50 9.69
C GLY A 129 5.90 -1.76 8.81
N GLY A 130 5.69 -0.48 8.54
CA GLY A 130 6.63 0.29 7.72
C GLY A 130 6.18 1.67 7.25
N PHE A 131 4.87 1.93 7.23
CA PHE A 131 4.32 3.25 6.87
C PHE A 131 4.54 4.29 7.98
N ASN A 132 4.40 5.57 7.65
CA ASN A 132 4.32 6.68 8.60
C ASN A 132 2.92 7.33 8.56
N HIS A 133 2.56 8.06 9.61
CA HIS A 133 1.22 8.66 9.74
C HIS A 133 0.88 9.71 8.68
N ASP A 134 1.91 10.32 8.08
CA ASP A 134 1.86 11.35 7.06
C ASP A 134 2.18 10.83 5.65
N ASP A 135 2.40 9.51 5.50
CA ASP A 135 2.64 8.92 4.19
C ASP A 135 1.46 9.16 3.24
N SER A 136 1.80 9.43 1.99
CA SER A 136 0.85 9.59 0.89
C SER A 136 0.86 8.35 -0.01
N TRP A 137 -0.21 8.16 -0.77
CA TRP A 137 -0.29 7.13 -1.80
C TRP A 137 0.85 7.31 -2.82
N GLY A 138 1.61 6.24 -3.08
CA GLY A 138 2.71 6.30 -4.05
C GLY A 138 2.22 6.35 -5.50
N HIS A 139 1.01 5.82 -5.74
CA HIS A 139 0.23 6.06 -6.95
C HIS A 139 -1.24 6.25 -6.57
N ARG A 140 -1.89 7.27 -7.14
CA ARG A 140 -3.32 7.55 -6.96
C ARG A 140 -3.86 8.19 -8.24
N ALA A 141 -4.83 7.55 -8.88
CA ALA A 141 -5.37 7.99 -10.16
C ALA A 141 -6.85 7.68 -10.29
N GLY A 142 -7.56 8.48 -11.09
CA GLY A 142 -8.94 8.23 -11.47
C GLY A 142 -9.00 7.25 -12.65
N GLU A 143 -9.95 6.32 -12.62
CA GLU A 143 -10.19 5.41 -13.73
C GLU A 143 -10.91 6.13 -14.89
N PRO A 144 -10.42 6.01 -16.14
CA PRO A 144 -11.06 6.65 -17.29
C PRO A 144 -12.53 6.24 -17.42
N ASN A 145 -13.41 7.22 -17.59
CA ASN A 145 -14.85 7.04 -17.76
C ASN A 145 -15.57 6.34 -16.58
N LYS A 146 -14.93 6.24 -15.41
CA LYS A 146 -15.55 5.70 -14.18
C LYS A 146 -15.48 6.72 -13.06
N ALA A 147 -16.40 6.61 -12.11
CA ALA A 147 -16.37 7.37 -10.86
C ALA A 147 -15.59 6.58 -9.80
N VAL A 148 -14.34 6.26 -10.12
CA VAL A 148 -13.46 5.42 -9.30
C VAL A 148 -12.09 6.06 -9.20
N VAL A 149 -11.51 6.05 -8.00
CA VAL A 149 -10.10 6.37 -7.75
C VAL A 149 -9.40 5.11 -7.25
N CYS A 150 -8.33 4.73 -7.92
CA CYS A 150 -7.47 3.60 -7.53
C CYS A 150 -6.18 4.15 -6.92
N SER A 151 -5.74 3.57 -5.81
CA SER A 151 -4.48 3.94 -5.16
C SER A 151 -3.65 2.74 -4.76
N LEU A 152 -2.33 2.93 -4.76
CA LEU A 152 -1.33 1.93 -4.40
C LEU A 152 -0.25 2.58 -3.54
N ALA A 153 0.09 1.94 -2.43
CA ALA A 153 1.22 2.30 -1.57
C ALA A 153 2.00 1.06 -1.18
N LEU A 154 3.32 1.19 -1.13
CA LEU A 154 4.26 0.13 -0.82
C LEU A 154 5.14 0.56 0.34
N ALA A 155 5.36 -0.34 1.30
CA ALA A 155 6.32 -0.14 2.38
C ALA A 155 7.18 -1.38 2.58
N ARG A 156 8.46 -1.18 2.87
CA ARG A 156 9.33 -2.28 3.30
C ARG A 156 8.95 -2.63 4.74
N LEU A 157 8.73 -3.91 4.99
CA LEU A 157 8.48 -4.40 6.35
C LEU A 157 9.73 -4.14 7.20
N ARG A 158 9.59 -3.38 8.29
CA ARG A 158 10.67 -3.15 9.27
C ARG A 158 10.97 -4.47 9.97
N SER A 159 12.20 -4.98 9.83
CA SER A 159 12.65 -6.25 10.42
C SER A 159 13.44 -6.06 11.72
N ASP A 160 13.81 -4.81 12.05
CA ASP A 160 14.68 -4.39 13.15
C ASP A 160 13.92 -3.99 14.42
N ILE A 161 12.66 -4.40 14.56
CA ILE A 161 11.79 -3.98 15.68
C ILE A 161 12.33 -4.47 17.05
N ARG A 162 13.34 -5.33 17.08
CA ARG A 162 14.04 -5.72 18.32
C ARG A 162 15.00 -4.67 18.87
N GLY A 163 15.37 -3.63 18.11
CA GLY A 163 16.36 -2.62 18.50
C GLY A 163 15.85 -1.19 18.68
N SER A 164 14.60 -0.91 18.30
CA SER A 164 13.97 0.39 18.53
C SER A 164 13.38 0.44 19.94
N GLU A 165 13.33 1.62 20.56
CA GLU A 165 12.59 1.92 21.82
C GLU A 165 11.07 1.66 21.72
N MET A 166 10.62 0.94 20.69
CA MET A 166 9.24 0.53 20.47
C MET A 166 9.01 -0.75 21.27
N GLY A 167 8.22 -0.67 22.34
CA GLY A 167 7.98 -1.79 23.26
C GLY A 167 7.51 -3.08 22.56
N SER A 168 7.67 -4.21 23.27
CA SER A 168 7.39 -5.59 22.81
C SER A 168 6.09 -5.80 22.02
N ASN A 169 5.08 -4.94 22.20
CA ASN A 169 3.78 -5.01 21.52
C ASN A 169 3.85 -4.62 20.04
N ALA A 170 4.70 -3.64 19.66
CA ALA A 170 4.82 -3.18 18.28
C ALA A 170 5.46 -4.26 17.37
N VAL A 171 6.45 -4.99 17.92
CA VAL A 171 7.08 -6.16 17.25
C VAL A 171 6.03 -7.21 16.93
N GLY A 172 5.15 -7.52 17.88
CA GLY A 172 4.09 -8.50 17.71
C GLY A 172 3.05 -8.06 16.66
N MET A 173 2.78 -6.77 16.53
CA MET A 173 1.83 -6.24 15.54
C MET A 173 2.36 -6.32 14.12
N ALA A 174 3.62 -5.95 13.88
CA ALA A 174 4.21 -6.05 12.54
C ALA A 174 4.34 -7.50 12.08
N GLN A 175 4.61 -8.45 12.99
CA GLN A 175 4.62 -9.88 12.65
C GLN A 175 3.24 -10.41 12.25
N LYS A 176 2.14 -9.84 12.79
CA LYS A 176 0.78 -10.23 12.37
C LYS A 176 0.52 -9.91 10.91
N LEU A 177 1.22 -8.93 10.31
CA LEU A 177 1.08 -8.66 8.89
C LEU A 177 1.44 -9.88 8.04
N LEU A 178 2.45 -10.68 8.45
CA LEU A 178 2.87 -11.88 7.72
C LEU A 178 1.76 -12.93 7.57
N LEU A 179 0.72 -12.88 8.41
CA LEU A 179 -0.47 -13.73 8.25
C LEU A 179 -1.22 -13.46 6.94
N PHE A 180 -1.04 -12.27 6.35
CA PHE A 180 -1.63 -11.87 5.07
C PHE A 180 -0.78 -12.29 3.87
N TRP A 181 0.37 -12.93 4.09
CA TRP A 181 1.13 -13.52 2.99
C TRP A 181 0.32 -14.65 2.34
N ARG A 182 0.07 -14.50 1.02
CA ARG A 182 -0.82 -15.37 0.22
C ARG A 182 -2.29 -15.39 0.67
N LYS A 183 -2.68 -14.53 1.61
CA LYS A 183 -4.05 -14.37 2.13
C LYS A 183 -4.38 -12.88 2.23
N PRO A 184 -4.74 -12.22 1.12
CA PRO A 184 -5.07 -10.80 1.13
C PRO A 184 -6.18 -10.49 2.15
N ALA A 185 -5.94 -9.50 3.01
CA ALA A 185 -6.99 -8.96 3.86
C ALA A 185 -7.75 -7.88 3.10
N ARG A 186 -9.07 -7.89 3.20
CA ARG A 186 -9.94 -6.91 2.56
C ARG A 186 -10.89 -6.30 3.57
N ARG A 187 -11.05 -4.97 3.50
CA ARG A 187 -12.03 -4.22 4.27
C ARG A 187 -12.81 -3.32 3.33
N CYS A 188 -14.14 -3.42 3.35
CA CYS A 188 -15.04 -2.57 2.58
C CYS A 188 -15.92 -1.78 3.55
N TRP A 189 -16.09 -0.49 3.30
CA TRP A 189 -17.00 0.36 4.07
C TRP A 189 -17.58 1.48 3.22
N TRP A 190 -18.60 2.11 3.76
CA TRP A 190 -19.26 3.26 3.17
C TRP A 190 -19.08 4.47 4.07
N GLU A 191 -18.89 5.63 3.47
CA GLU A 191 -18.85 6.91 4.16
C GLU A 191 -19.55 7.99 3.32
N GLY A 192 -20.21 8.93 4.01
CA GLY A 192 -20.72 10.14 3.39
C GLY A 192 -19.75 11.27 3.68
N VAL A 193 -19.32 11.98 2.65
CA VAL A 193 -18.43 13.14 2.76
C VAL A 193 -19.08 14.38 2.14
N GLU A 194 -18.73 15.54 2.68
CA GLU A 194 -19.06 16.83 2.11
C GLU A 194 -17.77 17.45 1.58
N LEU A 195 -17.65 17.57 0.26
CA LEU A 195 -16.51 18.20 -0.38
C LEU A 195 -16.76 19.72 -0.44
N GLU A 196 -15.75 20.48 -0.04
CA GLU A 196 -15.72 21.94 -0.11
C GLU A 196 -14.88 22.37 -1.33
N ASP A 197 -15.08 23.60 -1.81
CA ASP A 197 -14.33 24.20 -2.92
C ASP A 197 -14.29 23.35 -4.21
N VAL A 198 -15.40 22.66 -4.53
CA VAL A 198 -15.51 21.88 -5.77
C VAL A 198 -15.79 22.81 -6.96
N GLU A 199 -14.91 22.77 -7.95
CA GLU A 199 -15.01 23.55 -9.19
C GLU A 199 -16.40 23.42 -9.84
N GLY A 200 -17.08 24.56 -10.07
CA GLY A 200 -18.41 24.59 -10.69
C GLY A 200 -19.58 24.24 -9.77
N VAL A 201 -19.35 24.03 -8.46
CA VAL A 201 -20.40 23.78 -7.47
C VAL A 201 -20.42 24.89 -6.44
N GLU A 202 -21.60 25.47 -6.20
CA GLU A 202 -21.81 26.42 -5.10
C GLU A 202 -22.01 25.68 -3.77
N GLY A 203 -21.15 25.96 -2.79
CA GLY A 203 -21.23 25.38 -1.46
C GLY A 203 -20.70 23.95 -1.38
N LYS A 204 -21.30 23.14 -0.50
CA LYS A 204 -20.83 21.78 -0.20
C LYS A 204 -21.41 20.75 -1.16
N LEU A 205 -20.55 19.94 -1.76
CA LEU A 205 -20.97 18.81 -2.60
C LEU A 205 -21.02 17.53 -1.77
N LYS A 206 -22.22 16.94 -1.68
CA LYS A 206 -22.42 15.66 -0.99
C LYS A 206 -21.99 14.51 -1.87
N VAL A 207 -21.11 13.66 -1.35
CA VAL A 207 -20.59 12.48 -2.05
C VAL A 207 -20.67 11.27 -1.13
N TRP A 208 -21.22 10.17 -1.63
CA TRP A 208 -21.11 8.87 -0.98
C TRP A 208 -19.92 8.13 -1.54
N ILE A 209 -19.10 7.56 -0.67
CA ILE A 209 -17.92 6.80 -1.04
C ILE A 209 -18.10 5.37 -0.54
N ARG A 210 -17.84 4.41 -1.43
CA ARG A 210 -17.55 3.03 -1.07
C ARG A 210 -16.05 2.84 -1.21
N ARG A 211 -15.40 2.54 -0.10
CA ARG A 211 -13.95 2.35 -0.05
C ARG A 211 -13.65 0.90 0.22
N VAL A 212 -12.77 0.32 -0.60
CA VAL A 212 -12.25 -1.03 -0.42
C VAL A 212 -10.75 -0.94 -0.26
N TRP A 213 -10.26 -1.38 0.89
CA TRP A 213 -8.83 -1.59 1.10
C TRP A 213 -8.49 -3.05 0.94
N THR A 214 -7.42 -3.30 0.19
CA THR A 214 -6.79 -4.61 0.10
C THR A 214 -5.36 -4.52 0.60
N LEU A 215 -5.06 -5.27 1.66
CA LEU A 215 -3.73 -5.40 2.23
C LEU A 215 -3.15 -6.76 1.82
N GLU A 216 -2.01 -6.71 1.15
CA GLU A 216 -1.25 -7.86 0.69
C GLU A 216 0.18 -7.78 1.20
N MET A 217 0.83 -8.94 1.28
CA MET A 217 2.25 -9.03 1.55
C MET A 217 2.97 -9.80 0.46
N SER A 218 4.06 -9.22 0.01
CA SER A 218 5.02 -9.87 -0.87
C SER A 218 6.31 -10.13 -0.10
N VAL A 219 6.97 -11.25 -0.42
CA VAL A 219 8.27 -11.60 0.14
C VAL A 219 9.21 -11.88 -1.02
N ILE A 220 10.33 -11.16 -1.06
CA ILE A 220 11.39 -11.36 -2.06
C ILE A 220 12.66 -11.87 -1.38
N GLY A 221 13.52 -12.56 -2.14
CA GLY A 221 14.71 -13.23 -1.59
C GLY A 221 14.46 -14.67 -1.09
N LEU A 222 13.34 -15.28 -1.48
CA LEU A 222 13.12 -16.73 -1.31
C LEU A 222 13.86 -17.46 -2.43
N ARG A 223 15.07 -17.93 -2.15
CA ARG A 223 15.77 -18.93 -2.97
C ARG A 223 15.69 -20.29 -2.30
#